data_AF-A0A833RH53-F1
#
_entry.id   AF-A0A833RH53-F1
#
_cell.length_a   1.000
_cell.length_b   1.000
_cell.length_c   1.000
_cell.angle_alpha   90.00
_cell.angle_beta   90.00
_cell.angle_gamma   90.00
#
_symmetry.space_group_name_H-M   'P 1'
#
loop_
_entity.id
_entity.type
_entity.pdbx_description
1 polymer ?
#
loop_
_entity_poly.entity_id
_entity_poly.type
_entity_poly.pdbx_seq_one_letter_code
_entity_poly.pdbx_strand_id
1 'polypeptide(L)'
;MSVRCKPGDDRWDIIGPGHEVCLLLRDHNGVTKIWDISSHKELYVIPPPKYEDMSFGPYLVESCGDILAVCYNRASKATNYKFYIHLLEFGNGKGNPCWVKLSSIGDRILFFDFTLLTGRGFGLRASDFARFKANCIYFVDNVLRIGHVQLINMYDIENGDIYDCNESLWLMQDEP
;
A
#
# COMPACT_ATOMS: atom_id res chain seq x y z
N MET A 1 18.26 15.54 -3.06
CA MET A 1 17.52 15.07 -1.88
C MET A 1 16.09 15.58 -2.04
N SER A 2 15.10 14.70 -2.21
CA SER A 2 13.70 15.13 -2.29
C SER A 2 13.17 15.31 -0.87
N VAL A 3 12.61 16.48 -0.58
CA VAL A 3 11.93 16.75 0.68
C VAL A 3 10.59 16.01 0.63
N ARG A 4 10.26 15.26 1.68
CA ARG A 4 8.99 14.54 1.80
C ARG A 4 8.17 15.22 2.90
N CYS A 5 6.93 15.57 2.59
CA CYS A 5 6.00 16.18 3.54
C CYS A 5 5.76 15.26 4.75
N LYS A 6 5.58 15.84 5.93
CA LYS A 6 5.24 15.18 7.20
C LYS A 6 3.89 15.64 7.73
N PRO A 7 3.24 14.85 8.59
CA PRO A 7 2.02 15.28 9.28
C PRO A 7 2.27 16.55 10.09
N GLY A 8 1.48 17.60 9.83
CA GLY A 8 1.61 18.91 10.49
C GLY A 8 2.39 19.97 9.71
N ASP A 9 2.92 19.62 8.54
CA ASP A 9 3.53 20.62 7.64
C ASP A 9 2.45 21.58 7.12
N ASP A 10 2.67 22.88 7.27
CA ASP A 10 1.86 23.97 6.73
C ASP A 10 2.37 24.45 5.35
N ARG A 11 3.46 23.84 4.86
CA ARG A 11 4.05 24.06 3.55
C ARG A 11 4.17 22.74 2.79
N TRP A 12 3.66 22.76 1.57
CA TRP A 12 3.62 21.62 0.67
C TRP A 12 4.82 21.69 -0.27
N ASP A 13 5.68 20.67 -0.26
CA ASP A 13 6.79 20.56 -1.18
C ASP A 13 6.44 19.65 -2.37
N ILE A 14 6.92 20.07 -3.53
CA ILE A 14 6.61 19.52 -4.85
C ILE A 14 7.32 18.16 -5.05
N ILE A 15 6.56 17.06 -5.19
CA ILE A 15 7.11 15.69 -5.40
C ILE A 15 7.51 15.45 -6.89
N GLY A 16 7.17 16.36 -7.80
CA GLY A 16 7.53 16.31 -9.22
C GLY A 16 7.21 17.63 -9.91
N PRO A 17 7.82 17.97 -11.06
CA PRO A 17 7.92 19.36 -11.55
C PRO A 17 6.57 20.11 -11.57
N GLY A 18 6.45 21.15 -10.75
CA GLY A 18 5.57 22.31 -10.97
C GLY A 18 4.09 22.23 -10.56
N HIS A 19 3.62 21.16 -9.91
CA HIS A 19 2.19 21.01 -9.56
C HIS A 19 1.98 20.93 -8.04
N GLU A 20 1.17 21.85 -7.48
CA GLU A 20 0.93 21.98 -6.02
C GLU A 20 -0.05 20.95 -5.46
N VAL A 21 -1.06 20.53 -6.24
CA VAL A 21 -2.05 19.52 -5.81
C VAL A 21 -2.45 18.64 -7.00
N CYS A 22 -2.14 17.35 -6.88
CA CYS A 22 -2.51 16.34 -7.88
C CYS A 22 -3.56 15.36 -7.31
N LEU A 23 -4.55 15.02 -8.12
CA LEU A 23 -5.51 13.96 -7.83
C LEU A 23 -5.10 12.67 -8.56
N LEU A 24 -5.02 11.57 -7.83
CA LEU A 24 -4.81 10.25 -8.41
C LEU A 24 -6.15 9.52 -8.50
N LEU A 25 -6.56 9.19 -9.72
CA LEU A 25 -7.79 8.45 -10.01
C LEU A 25 -7.43 7.10 -10.59
N ARG A 26 -8.08 6.04 -10.11
CA ARG A 26 -7.96 4.70 -10.68
C ARG A 26 -9.29 4.30 -11.31
N ASP A 27 -9.25 3.82 -12.54
CA ASP A 27 -10.45 3.30 -13.21
C ASP A 27 -10.68 1.80 -12.94
N HIS A 28 -11.75 1.25 -13.53
CA HIS A 28 -12.12 -0.16 -13.39
C HIS A 28 -11.14 -1.13 -14.08
N ASN A 29 -10.29 -0.64 -14.98
CA ASN A 29 -9.24 -1.41 -15.64
C ASN A 29 -7.91 -1.36 -14.86
N GLY A 30 -7.89 -0.69 -13.70
CA GLY A 30 -6.69 -0.50 -12.89
C GLY A 30 -5.74 0.57 -13.43
N VAL A 31 -6.13 1.31 -14.48
CA VAL A 31 -5.33 2.41 -15.01
C VAL A 31 -5.36 3.55 -14.00
N THR A 32 -4.18 4.09 -13.70
CA THR A 32 -4.03 5.23 -12.80
C THR A 32 -3.81 6.51 -13.60
N LYS A 33 -4.63 7.52 -13.32
CA LYS A 33 -4.58 8.84 -13.94
C LYS A 33 -4.14 9.85 -12.91
N ILE A 34 -3.21 10.73 -13.29
CA ILE A 34 -2.77 11.85 -12.47
C ILE A 34 -3.33 13.11 -13.08
N TRP A 35 -4.13 13.83 -12.29
CA TRP A 35 -4.76 15.08 -12.68
C TRP A 35 -4.18 16.22 -11.87
N ASP A 36 -3.73 17.28 -12.54
CA ASP A 36 -3.44 18.54 -11.89
C ASP A 36 -4.77 19.25 -11.60
N ILE A 37 -5.06 19.42 -10.32
CA ILE A 37 -6.31 20.07 -9.87
C ILE A 37 -6.30 21.54 -10.25
N SER A 38 -5.15 22.21 -10.16
CA SER A 38 -5.03 23.65 -10.37
C SER A 38 -5.29 24.03 -11.83
N SER A 39 -4.78 23.24 -12.77
CA SER A 39 -4.96 23.45 -14.21
C SER A 39 -6.09 22.65 -14.84
N HIS A 40 -6.80 21.83 -14.04
CA HIS A 40 -7.85 20.92 -14.51
C HIS A 40 -7.41 20.03 -15.68
N LYS A 41 -6.14 19.59 -15.67
CA LYS A 41 -5.53 18.85 -16.77
C LYS A 41 -5.09 17.45 -16.36
N GLU A 42 -5.38 16.46 -17.19
CA GLU A 42 -4.78 15.14 -17.09
C GLU A 42 -3.29 15.22 -17.47
N LEU A 43 -2.41 14.90 -16.52
CA LEU A 43 -0.96 14.93 -16.73
C LEU A 43 -0.44 13.60 -17.24
N TYR A 44 -0.88 12.50 -16.62
CA TYR A 44 -0.35 11.17 -16.87
C TYR A 44 -1.44 10.11 -16.87
N VAL A 45 -1.27 9.12 -17.74
CA VAL A 45 -2.04 7.87 -17.77
C VAL A 45 -1.06 6.72 -17.61
N ILE A 46 -1.14 6.03 -16.47
CA ILE A 46 -0.20 4.99 -16.06
C ILE A 46 -0.95 3.65 -16.12
N PRO A 47 -0.52 2.72 -16.97
CA PRO A 47 -1.13 1.39 -17.04
C PRO A 47 -0.98 0.67 -15.69
N PRO A 48 -1.87 -0.29 -15.35
CA PRO A 48 -1.73 -1.07 -14.12
C PRO A 48 -0.39 -1.81 -14.08
N PRO A 49 0.12 -2.16 -12.88
CA PRO A 49 1.24 -3.09 -12.77
C PRO A 49 0.95 -4.39 -13.53
N LYS A 50 1.91 -4.86 -14.33
CA LYS A 50 1.75 -6.12 -15.08
C LYS A 50 1.97 -7.30 -14.16
N TYR A 51 0.99 -8.20 -14.05
CA TYR A 51 1.13 -9.48 -13.37
C TYR A 51 0.20 -10.53 -13.98
N GLU A 52 0.73 -11.74 -14.20
CA GLU A 52 0.03 -12.83 -14.88
C GLU A 52 -1.08 -13.46 -14.00
N ASP A 53 -0.92 -13.40 -12.67
CA ASP A 53 -1.80 -14.09 -11.72
C ASP A 53 -2.54 -13.13 -10.75
N MET A 54 -3.08 -12.01 -11.24
CA MET A 54 -3.88 -11.11 -10.37
C MET A 54 -5.35 -11.53 -10.31
N SER A 55 -5.82 -11.84 -9.10
CA SER A 55 -7.25 -12.07 -8.86
C SER A 55 -8.01 -10.76 -8.66
N PHE A 56 -7.37 -9.74 -8.07
CA PHE A 56 -7.96 -8.44 -7.78
C PHE A 56 -6.97 -7.30 -8.04
N GLY A 57 -7.51 -6.17 -8.50
CA GLY A 57 -6.74 -5.05 -9.04
C GLY A 57 -5.85 -4.33 -8.02
N PRO A 58 -4.92 -3.48 -8.50
CA PRO A 58 -3.98 -2.72 -7.67
C PRO A 58 -4.70 -1.69 -6.82
N TYR A 59 -4.61 -1.77 -5.50
CA TYR A 59 -5.12 -0.76 -4.57
C TYR A 59 -4.08 0.31 -4.28
N LEU A 60 -4.47 1.58 -4.48
CA LEU A 60 -3.60 2.71 -4.18
C LEU A 60 -3.54 2.94 -2.68
N VAL A 61 -2.32 2.99 -2.16
CA VAL A 61 -2.01 3.17 -0.74
C VAL A 61 -0.97 4.27 -0.63
N GLU A 62 -1.31 5.33 0.10
CA GLU A 62 -0.30 6.32 0.51
C GLU A 62 0.52 5.72 1.65
N SER A 63 1.84 5.86 1.58
CA SER A 63 2.76 5.42 2.63
C SER A 63 4.01 6.31 2.67
N CYS A 64 4.10 7.13 3.70
CA CYS A 64 5.28 7.95 4.00
C CYS A 64 5.70 8.87 2.83
N GLY A 65 4.71 9.47 2.16
CA GLY A 65 4.86 10.36 1.02
C GLY A 65 5.01 9.65 -0.34
N ASP A 66 5.03 8.32 -0.35
CA ASP A 66 5.02 7.55 -1.60
C ASP A 66 3.63 6.99 -1.88
N ILE A 67 3.31 6.81 -3.16
CA ILE A 67 2.11 6.10 -3.59
C ILE A 67 2.50 4.69 -3.99
N LEU A 68 1.88 3.71 -3.33
CA LEU A 68 2.05 2.29 -3.59
C LEU A 68 0.80 1.72 -4.26
N ALA A 69 0.99 0.78 -5.19
CA ALA A 69 -0.05 -0.12 -5.66
C ALA A 69 0.13 -1.48 -4.97
N VAL A 70 -0.84 -1.85 -4.14
CA VAL A 70 -0.93 -3.14 -3.47
C VAL A 70 -1.84 -4.05 -4.27
N CYS A 71 -1.26 -5.08 -4.90
CA CYS A 71 -1.99 -6.13 -5.57
C CYS A 71 -1.98 -7.39 -4.71
N TYR A 72 -2.97 -8.26 -4.85
CA TYR A 72 -2.92 -9.58 -4.25
C TYR A 72 -3.53 -10.65 -5.14
N ASN A 73 -2.99 -11.85 -4.99
CA ASN A 73 -3.61 -13.08 -5.46
C ASN A 73 -4.19 -13.82 -4.26
N ARG A 74 -5.41 -14.32 -4.42
CA ARG A 74 -6.02 -15.25 -3.50
C ARG A 74 -6.19 -16.60 -4.20
N ALA A 75 -5.40 -17.59 -3.81
CA ALA A 75 -5.62 -18.95 -4.29
C ALA A 75 -6.95 -19.51 -3.72
N SER A 76 -7.50 -20.56 -4.34
CA SER A 76 -8.79 -21.17 -3.99
C SER A 76 -8.91 -21.66 -2.53
N LYS A 77 -7.79 -21.78 -1.80
CA LYS A 77 -7.78 -22.00 -0.34
C LYS A 77 -7.73 -20.65 0.38
N ALA A 78 -8.69 -20.42 1.26
CA ALA A 78 -8.97 -19.13 1.93
C ALA A 78 -7.80 -18.48 2.68
N THR A 79 -6.68 -19.18 2.89
CA THR A 79 -5.51 -18.72 3.67
C THR A 79 -4.27 -18.40 2.83
N ASN A 80 -4.29 -18.60 1.52
CA ASN A 80 -3.10 -18.41 0.69
C ASN A 80 -3.18 -17.08 -0.07
N TYR A 81 -2.83 -16.00 0.63
CA TYR A 81 -2.67 -14.67 0.03
C TYR A 81 -1.22 -14.46 -0.38
N LYS A 82 -1.04 -13.92 -1.60
CA LYS A 82 0.26 -13.45 -2.04
C LYS A 82 0.14 -12.00 -2.46
N PHE A 83 0.90 -11.13 -1.80
CA PHE A 83 0.89 -9.70 -2.05
C PHE A 83 2.03 -9.29 -2.99
N TYR A 84 1.74 -8.30 -3.83
CA TYR A 84 2.71 -7.66 -4.70
C TYR A 84 2.59 -6.15 -4.53
N ILE A 85 3.70 -5.50 -4.21
CA ILE A 85 3.74 -4.06 -3.95
C ILE A 85 4.53 -3.39 -5.06
N HIS A 86 4.00 -2.29 -5.59
CA HIS A 86 4.67 -1.48 -6.59
C HIS A 86 4.73 -0.03 -6.14
N LEU A 87 5.89 0.60 -6.28
CA LEU A 87 6.08 2.03 -6.07
C LEU A 87 5.74 2.80 -7.35
N LEU A 88 5.02 3.90 -7.22
CA LEU A 88 4.88 4.87 -8.29
C LEU A 88 6.15 5.74 -8.34
N GLU A 89 6.97 5.56 -9.37
CA GLU A 89 8.16 6.38 -9.58
C GLU A 89 7.92 7.44 -10.67
N PHE A 90 8.32 8.67 -10.38
CA PHE A 90 8.39 9.76 -11.35
C PHE A 90 9.85 9.87 -11.82
N GLY A 91 10.18 9.29 -12.97
CA GLY A 91 11.57 9.17 -13.41
C GLY A 91 12.25 10.54 -13.58
N ASN A 92 13.09 10.96 -12.63
CA ASN A 92 14.02 12.10 -12.60
C ASN A 92 13.72 13.29 -13.57
N GLY A 93 12.44 13.66 -13.73
CA GLY A 93 11.98 14.73 -14.63
C GLY A 93 12.06 14.47 -16.15
N LYS A 94 12.39 13.25 -16.61
CA LYS A 94 12.52 12.93 -18.05
C LYS A 94 11.71 11.72 -18.51
N GLY A 95 11.17 10.92 -17.59
CA GLY A 95 10.37 9.74 -17.90
C GLY A 95 8.90 9.92 -17.57
N ASN A 96 8.04 9.19 -18.29
CA ASN A 96 6.66 8.99 -17.84
C ASN A 96 6.66 8.19 -16.53
N PRO A 97 5.78 8.53 -15.57
CA PRO A 97 5.68 7.78 -14.32
C PRO A 97 5.31 6.32 -14.59
N CYS A 98 5.84 5.42 -13.77
CA CYS A 98 5.62 3.99 -13.93
C CYS A 98 5.59 3.24 -12.58
N TRP A 99 5.05 2.03 -12.62
CA TRP A 99 5.03 1.12 -11.47
C TRP A 99 6.31 0.31 -11.41
N VAL A 100 7.01 0.38 -10.28
CA VAL A 100 8.22 -0.38 -10.00
C VAL A 100 7.93 -1.39 -8.90
N LYS A 101 8.05 -2.68 -9.21
CA LYS A 101 7.81 -3.75 -8.24
C LYS A 101 8.86 -3.68 -7.13
N LEU A 102 8.41 -3.74 -5.89
CA LEU A 102 9.25 -3.80 -4.70
C LEU A 102 9.38 -5.24 -4.20
N SER A 103 10.58 -5.60 -3.75
CA SER A 103 10.83 -6.82 -2.96
C SER A 103 10.72 -6.57 -1.45
N SER A 104 10.76 -5.31 -1.03
CA SER A 104 10.66 -4.87 0.36
C SER A 104 10.12 -3.44 0.40
N ILE A 105 9.35 -3.12 1.44
CA ILE A 105 8.93 -1.75 1.77
C ILE A 105 9.76 -1.14 2.90
N GLY A 106 10.82 -1.83 3.35
CA GLY A 106 11.75 -1.38 4.37
C GLY A 106 11.07 -1.14 5.72
N ASP A 107 11.35 0.00 6.34
CA ASP A 107 10.78 0.44 7.63
C ASP A 107 9.28 0.82 7.56
N ARG A 108 8.53 0.30 6.59
CA ARG A 108 7.10 0.63 6.44
C ARG A 108 6.22 -0.53 6.89
N ILE A 109 5.06 -0.16 7.40
CA ILE A 109 3.94 -1.06 7.64
C ILE A 109 2.76 -0.57 6.84
N LEU A 110 2.06 -1.49 6.18
CA LEU A 110 0.82 -1.17 5.47
C LEU A 110 -0.36 -1.72 6.25
N PHE A 111 -1.36 -0.89 6.52
CA PHE A 111 -2.66 -1.33 6.98
C PHE A 111 -3.60 -1.39 5.80
N PHE A 112 -4.27 -2.52 5.65
CA PHE A 112 -5.12 -2.76 4.50
C PHE A 112 -6.42 -3.45 4.90
N ASP A 113 -7.54 -2.88 4.51
CA ASP A 113 -8.86 -3.50 4.67
C ASP A 113 -9.31 -4.13 3.36
N PHE A 114 -9.58 -5.44 3.37
CA PHE A 114 -10.11 -6.19 2.23
C PHE A 114 -11.63 -6.35 2.24
N THR A 115 -12.34 -5.62 3.11
CA THR A 115 -13.80 -5.66 3.14
C THR A 115 -14.38 -5.03 1.85
N LEU A 116 -15.16 -5.83 1.10
CA LEU A 116 -16.09 -5.36 0.05
C LEU A 116 -15.50 -4.72 -1.22
N LEU A 117 -14.65 -5.45 -1.97
CA LEU A 117 -14.18 -5.10 -3.34
C LEU A 117 -13.54 -3.70 -3.51
N THR A 118 -13.42 -2.95 -2.43
CA THR A 118 -12.98 -1.56 -2.36
C THR A 118 -11.93 -1.50 -1.29
N GLY A 119 -10.83 -2.21 -1.53
CA GLY A 119 -9.69 -2.22 -0.63
C GLY A 119 -9.21 -0.81 -0.32
N ARG A 120 -9.04 -0.52 0.96
CA ARG A 120 -8.56 0.76 1.47
C ARG A 120 -7.35 0.49 2.35
N GLY A 121 -6.35 1.36 2.26
CA GLY A 121 -5.19 1.22 3.11
C GLY A 121 -4.39 2.49 3.21
N PHE A 122 -3.50 2.50 4.19
CA PHE A 122 -2.50 3.54 4.42
C PHE A 122 -1.24 2.87 4.97
N GLY A 123 -0.11 3.55 4.86
CA GLY A 123 1.15 3.05 5.39
C GLY A 123 1.83 4.03 6.31
N LEU A 124 2.46 3.50 7.35
CA LEU A 124 3.20 4.25 8.36
C LEU A 124 4.64 3.75 8.44
N ARG A 125 5.50 4.48 9.16
CA ARG A 125 6.83 3.97 9.52
C ARG A 125 6.69 3.04 10.72
N ALA A 126 7.35 1.88 10.66
CA ALA A 126 7.39 0.95 11.78
C ALA A 126 8.18 1.54 12.95
N SER A 127 9.27 2.28 12.67
CA SER A 127 10.07 2.96 13.68
C SER A 127 9.29 3.96 14.57
N ASP A 128 8.14 4.46 14.10
CA ASP A 128 7.27 5.32 14.90
C ASP A 128 6.43 4.52 15.93
N PHE A 129 6.42 3.18 15.84
CA PHE A 129 5.61 2.30 16.68
C PHE A 129 6.36 1.02 17.09
N ALA A 130 6.74 0.91 18.37
CA ALA A 130 7.55 -0.21 18.87
C ALA A 130 6.93 -1.62 18.72
N ARG A 131 5.63 -1.74 18.42
CA ARG A 131 4.89 -3.02 18.42
C ARG A 131 4.60 -3.59 17.03
N PHE A 132 4.99 -2.88 15.97
CA PHE A 132 4.75 -3.36 14.61
C PHE A 132 6.04 -3.84 13.97
N LYS A 133 5.97 -4.99 13.28
CA LYS A 133 7.06 -5.50 12.49
C LYS A 133 7.13 -4.70 11.18
N ALA A 134 8.30 -4.14 10.88
CA ALA A 134 8.57 -3.50 9.60
C ALA A 134 8.41 -4.49 8.43
N ASN A 135 8.29 -3.95 7.21
CA ASN A 135 8.20 -4.73 5.98
C ASN A 135 7.04 -5.73 5.96
N CYS A 136 5.89 -5.32 6.52
CA CYS A 136 4.70 -6.16 6.64
C CYS A 136 3.41 -5.45 6.16
N ILE A 137 2.40 -6.25 5.82
CA ILE A 137 1.03 -5.81 5.56
C ILE A 137 0.12 -6.38 6.65
N TYR A 138 -0.53 -5.50 7.41
CA TYR A 138 -1.55 -5.85 8.39
C TYR A 138 -2.93 -5.70 7.78
N PHE A 139 -3.76 -6.73 7.87
CA PHE A 139 -5.06 -6.71 7.21
C PHE A 139 -6.16 -7.50 7.90
N VAL A 140 -7.39 -7.06 7.68
CA VAL A 140 -8.59 -7.77 8.13
C VAL A 140 -9.12 -8.61 6.98
N ASP A 141 -9.28 -9.91 7.21
CA ASP A 141 -9.95 -10.81 6.26
C ASP A 141 -11.32 -11.21 6.80
N ASN A 142 -12.36 -10.77 6.09
CA ASN A 142 -13.74 -11.14 6.40
C ASN A 142 -14.08 -12.60 6.11
N VAL A 143 -13.26 -13.32 5.35
CA VAL A 143 -13.49 -14.73 5.04
C VAL A 143 -12.88 -15.65 6.10
N LEU A 144 -11.95 -15.15 6.91
CA LEU A 144 -11.48 -15.82 8.13
C LEU A 144 -12.39 -15.56 9.34
N ARG A 145 -13.61 -15.04 9.12
CA ARG A 145 -14.63 -14.91 10.17
C ARG A 145 -15.06 -16.30 10.66
N ILE A 146 -14.46 -16.74 11.76
CA ILE A 146 -14.99 -17.85 12.56
C ILE A 146 -15.76 -17.21 13.73
N GLY A 147 -17.08 -17.38 13.77
CA GLY A 147 -17.88 -17.05 14.95
C GLY A 147 -17.92 -15.56 15.37
N HIS A 148 -17.90 -14.62 14.43
CA HIS A 148 -17.98 -13.15 14.65
C HIS A 148 -16.69 -12.44 15.11
N VAL A 149 -15.54 -13.10 15.17
CA VAL A 149 -14.27 -12.43 15.45
C VAL A 149 -13.66 -11.93 14.14
N GLN A 150 -13.36 -10.63 14.04
CA GLN A 150 -12.50 -10.09 12.98
C GLN A 150 -11.05 -10.35 13.37
N LEU A 151 -10.34 -11.15 12.57
CA LEU A 151 -8.94 -11.45 12.78
C LEU A 151 -8.07 -10.44 12.02
N ILE A 152 -7.09 -9.86 12.72
CA ILE A 152 -6.02 -9.07 12.10
C ILE A 152 -4.92 -10.06 11.73
N ASN A 153 -4.57 -10.10 10.45
CA ASN A 153 -3.50 -10.93 9.93
C ASN A 153 -2.31 -10.05 9.57
N MET A 154 -1.10 -10.58 9.71
CA MET A 154 0.13 -9.95 9.26
C MET A 154 0.72 -10.79 8.13
N TYR A 155 0.89 -10.19 6.95
CA TYR A 155 1.70 -10.74 5.86
C TYR A 155 3.12 -10.21 5.96
N ASP A 156 4.07 -11.12 6.12
CA ASP A 156 5.50 -10.83 6.08
C ASP A 156 5.97 -10.81 4.63
N ILE A 157 6.45 -9.67 4.13
CA ILE A 157 6.85 -9.52 2.73
C ILE A 157 8.15 -10.27 2.42
N GLU A 158 9.03 -10.44 3.40
CA GLU A 158 10.31 -11.14 3.22
C GLU A 158 10.11 -12.63 3.05
N ASN A 159 9.28 -13.21 3.92
CA ASN A 159 9.06 -14.66 3.96
C ASN A 159 7.88 -15.10 3.09
N GLY A 160 6.94 -14.19 2.84
CA GLY A 160 5.70 -14.50 2.14
C GLY A 160 4.67 -15.25 2.99
N ASP A 161 4.85 -15.25 4.31
CA ASP A 161 4.02 -15.96 5.29
C ASP A 161 2.96 -15.07 5.91
N ILE A 162 1.87 -15.68 6.39
CA ILE A 162 0.76 -15.00 7.07
C ILE A 162 0.67 -15.49 8.51
N TYR A 163 0.54 -14.55 9.44
CA TYR A 163 0.43 -14.80 10.88
C TYR A 163 -0.88 -14.22 11.41
N ASP A 164 -1.57 -14.96 12.27
CA ASP A 164 -2.70 -14.43 13.04
C ASP A 164 -2.16 -13.58 14.21
N CYS A 165 -2.50 -12.29 14.21
CA CYS A 165 -2.07 -11.37 15.26
C CYS A 165 -2.87 -11.58 16.57
N ASN A 166 -4.01 -12.26 16.55
CA ASN A 166 -4.83 -12.50 17.73
C ASN A 166 -4.33 -13.67 18.59
N GLU A 167 -3.79 -14.74 17.98
CA GLU A 167 -3.09 -15.79 18.74
C GLU A 167 -1.72 -15.31 19.24
N SER A 168 -1.17 -14.25 18.62
CA SER A 168 0.11 -13.63 18.94
C SER A 168 0.02 -12.51 19.99
N LEU A 169 -1.15 -12.25 20.58
CA LEU A 169 -1.29 -11.32 21.71
C LEU A 169 -0.49 -11.77 22.96
N TRP A 170 -0.04 -13.03 22.98
CA TRP A 170 0.91 -13.56 23.97
C TRP A 170 2.38 -13.20 23.70
N LEU A 171 2.74 -12.77 22.48
CA LEU A 171 4.07 -12.21 22.18
C LEU A 171 4.16 -10.71 22.49
N MET A 172 3.07 -10.12 23.00
CA MET A 172 3.01 -8.72 23.48
C MET A 172 2.91 -8.60 25.00
N GLN A 173 3.05 -9.72 25.72
CA GLN A 173 3.23 -9.76 27.17
C GLN A 173 4.57 -10.40 27.49
N ASP A 174 5.66 -9.73 27.14
CA ASP A 174 6.92 -9.88 27.87
C ASP A 174 7.82 -8.71 27.46
N GLU A 175 7.92 -7.72 28.35
CA GLU A 175 9.15 -7.49 29.12
C GLU A 175 8.91 -6.39 30.18
N PRO A 176 9.67 -6.42 31.30
CA PRO A 176 9.42 -5.68 32.55
C PRO A 176 9.52 -4.14 32.49
#